data_AF-A0A3M1M668-F1
#
_entry.id   AF-A0A3M1M668-F1
#
_cell.length_a   1.000
_cell.length_b   1.000
_cell.length_c   1.000
_cell.angle_alpha   90.00
_cell.angle_beta   90.00
_cell.angle_gamma   90.00
#
_symmetry.space_group_name_H-M   'P 1'
#
loop_
_entity.id
_entity.type
_entity.pdbx_description
1 polymer ?
#
loop_
_entity_poly.entity_id
_entity_poly.type
_entity_poly.pdbx_seq_one_letter_code
_entity_poly.pdbx_strand_id
1 'polypeptide(L)'
;MIPARPCAFRAPAYIRVLQGSLPINIYQAPPQGSLDLEALARDVRAHPDAYQYERAQRFGVTQKAIWQALRRLRVTYSQTTRY
;
A
#
# COMPACT_ATOMS: atom_id res chain seq x y z
N MET A 1 -12.78 46.36 -50.82
CA MET A 1 -13.46 45.38 -49.94
C MET A 1 -12.40 44.42 -49.42
N ILE A 2 -11.98 44.55 -48.16
CA ILE A 2 -10.93 43.73 -47.54
C ILE A 2 -11.64 42.87 -46.48
N PRO A 3 -11.66 41.53 -46.56
CA PRO A 3 -12.20 40.71 -45.49
C PRO A 3 -11.26 40.76 -44.27
N ALA A 4 -11.87 40.83 -43.08
CA ALA A 4 -11.18 40.89 -41.81
C ALA A 4 -10.17 39.73 -41.63
N ARG A 5 -9.01 40.06 -41.08
CA ARG A 5 -7.97 39.11 -40.65
C ARG A 5 -8.55 38.10 -39.65
N PRO A 6 -8.39 36.77 -39.81
CA PRO A 6 -8.59 35.86 -38.70
C PRO A 6 -7.60 36.22 -37.60
N CYS A 7 -8.13 36.42 -36.40
CA CYS A 7 -7.39 36.79 -35.21
C CYS A 7 -6.20 35.85 -35.00
N ALA A 8 -5.04 36.46 -34.78
CA ALA A 8 -3.85 35.76 -34.35
C ALA A 8 -4.12 34.95 -33.07
N PHE A 9 -3.89 33.66 -33.11
CA PHE A 9 -3.41 32.90 -31.95
C PHE A 9 -2.40 31.86 -32.46
N ARG A 10 -1.18 32.30 -32.79
CA ARG A 10 0.01 32.39 -31.90
C ARG A 10 0.49 30.99 -31.45
N ALA A 11 1.62 30.62 -32.07
CA ALA A 11 2.47 29.44 -31.91
C ALA A 11 2.90 29.16 -30.44
N PRO A 12 3.61 28.07 -30.07
CA PRO A 12 4.45 27.22 -30.92
C PRO A 12 4.54 25.71 -30.60
N ALA A 13 5.37 25.03 -31.38
CA ALA A 13 5.78 23.64 -31.34
C ALA A 13 6.38 23.17 -29.99
N TYR A 14 5.54 22.94 -28.99
CA TYR A 14 5.93 22.21 -27.76
C TYR A 14 5.34 20.78 -27.71
N ILE A 15 4.48 20.40 -28.65
CA ILE A 15 3.86 19.05 -28.67
C ILE A 15 4.88 17.92 -28.92
N ARG A 16 6.16 18.22 -29.16
CA ARG A 16 7.21 17.21 -29.22
C ARG A 16 8.46 17.70 -28.50
N VAL A 17 9.03 16.79 -27.71
CA VAL A 17 10.30 16.90 -26.95
C VAL A 17 10.18 17.46 -25.53
N LEU A 18 9.46 16.75 -24.66
CA LEU A 18 10.01 16.38 -23.35
C LEU A 18 9.68 14.90 -23.10
N GLN A 19 10.58 14.02 -23.56
CA GLN A 19 10.67 12.68 -23.00
C GLN A 19 11.18 12.80 -21.57
N GLY A 20 10.49 12.17 -20.62
CA GLY A 20 10.99 12.04 -19.26
C GLY A 20 9.90 11.63 -18.27
N SER A 21 9.52 10.35 -18.30
CA SER A 21 8.75 9.69 -17.23
C SER A 21 7.38 10.32 -16.91
N LEU A 22 6.33 9.88 -17.62
CA LEU A 22 4.96 9.99 -17.10
C LEU A 22 4.95 9.42 -15.67
N PRO A 23 4.47 10.18 -14.66
CA PRO A 23 4.52 9.76 -13.26
C PRO A 23 3.75 8.46 -13.14
N ILE A 24 4.40 7.50 -12.47
CA ILE A 24 3.88 6.21 -12.11
C ILE A 24 2.36 6.31 -11.88
N ASN A 25 1.64 5.49 -12.64
CA ASN A 25 0.19 5.44 -12.71
C ASN A 25 -0.44 5.25 -11.31
N ILE A 26 -1.42 6.05 -10.88
CA ILE A 26 -2.14 5.85 -9.60
C ILE A 26 -2.91 4.52 -9.48
N TYR A 27 -2.94 3.69 -10.55
CA TYR A 27 -3.23 2.26 -10.51
C TYR A 27 -1.98 1.39 -10.20
N GLN A 28 -0.99 1.95 -9.53
CA GLN A 28 0.19 1.24 -9.05
C GLN A 28 -0.23 0.17 -8.05
N ALA A 29 0.37 -1.01 -8.20
CA ALA A 29 0.21 -2.15 -7.32
C ALA A 29 0.31 -1.74 -5.83
N PRO A 30 -0.45 -2.40 -4.93
CA PRO A 30 -0.49 -2.03 -3.52
C PRO A 30 0.94 -1.98 -2.94
N PRO A 31 1.23 -1.02 -2.04
CA PRO A 31 2.56 -0.89 -1.45
C PRO A 31 2.92 -2.22 -0.80
N GLN A 32 4.02 -2.82 -1.26
CA GLN A 32 4.54 -4.06 -0.69
C GLN A 32 5.18 -3.77 0.66
N GLY A 33 4.33 -3.52 1.67
CA GLY A 33 4.64 -3.76 3.06
C GLY A 33 4.37 -5.23 3.36
N SER A 34 5.10 -6.14 2.71
CA SER A 34 4.97 -7.56 2.98
C SER A 34 5.60 -7.84 4.34
N LEU A 35 4.77 -7.76 5.39
CA LEU A 35 5.10 -8.45 6.63
C LEU A 35 5.39 -9.90 6.28
N ASP A 36 6.56 -10.39 6.68
CA ASP A 36 6.93 -11.77 6.43
C ASP A 36 6.01 -12.71 7.23
N LEU A 37 5.18 -13.47 6.51
CA LEU A 37 4.12 -14.29 7.09
C LEU A 37 4.69 -15.44 7.90
N GLU A 38 5.88 -15.94 7.53
CA GLU A 38 6.55 -17.01 8.28
C GLU A 38 7.05 -16.51 9.63
N ALA A 39 7.65 -15.32 9.66
CA ALA A 39 8.12 -14.70 10.89
C ALA A 39 6.94 -14.44 11.86
N LEU A 40 5.80 -13.96 11.33
CA LEU A 40 4.59 -13.77 12.13
C LEU A 40 4.03 -15.11 12.64
N ALA A 41 4.00 -16.15 11.81
CA ALA A 41 3.51 -17.47 12.22
C ALA A 41 4.36 -18.07 13.36
N ARG A 42 5.68 -17.85 13.34
CA ARG A 42 6.57 -18.25 14.43
C ARG A 42 6.28 -17.48 15.72
N ASP A 43 6.05 -16.17 15.64
CA ASP A 43 5.70 -15.34 16.80
C ASP A 43 4.32 -15.70 17.38
N VAL A 44 3.33 -16.04 16.54
CA VAL A 44 2.02 -16.55 16.97
C VAL A 44 2.13 -17.88 17.73
N ARG A 45 3.04 -18.78 17.32
CA ARG A 45 3.28 -20.03 18.05
C ARG A 45 4.02 -19.81 19.37
N ALA A 46 4.99 -18.91 19.40
CA ALA A 46 5.76 -18.62 20.60
C ALA A 46 4.94 -17.86 21.66
N HIS A 47 4.03 -16.99 21.20
CA HIS A 47 3.18 -16.17 22.06
C HIS A 47 1.74 -16.19 21.56
N PRO A 48 0.93 -17.19 21.97
CA PRO A 48 -0.47 -17.27 21.55
C PRO A 48 -1.31 -16.14 22.18
N ASP A 49 -1.00 -15.73 23.41
CA ASP A 49 -1.77 -14.72 24.16
C ASP A 49 -1.32 -13.27 23.93
N ALA A 50 -0.26 -13.04 23.14
CA ALA A 50 0.22 -11.69 22.88
C ALA A 50 -0.77 -10.86 22.07
N TYR A 51 -1.04 -9.65 22.53
CA TYR A 51 -1.92 -8.71 21.85
C TYR A 51 -1.28 -8.16 20.57
N GLN A 52 -2.12 -7.68 19.66
CA GLN A 52 -1.66 -7.16 18.37
C GLN A 52 -0.64 -6.01 18.54
N TYR A 53 -0.82 -5.14 19.56
CA TYR A 53 0.02 -3.96 19.75
C TYR A 53 1.45 -4.31 20.16
N GLU A 54 1.60 -5.35 20.99
CA GLU A 54 2.91 -5.85 21.42
C GLU A 54 3.66 -6.45 20.22
N ARG A 55 2.94 -7.22 19.38
CA ARG A 55 3.51 -7.77 18.15
C ARG A 55 3.90 -6.63 17.19
N ALA A 56 3.06 -5.61 17.06
CA ALA A 56 3.31 -4.45 16.20
C ALA A 56 4.59 -3.73 16.61
N GLN A 57 4.83 -3.58 17.91
CA GLN A 57 6.05 -2.98 18.45
C GLN A 57 7.30 -3.82 18.17
N ARG A 58 7.21 -5.16 18.20
CA ARG A 58 8.34 -6.06 17.88
C ARG A 58 8.73 -6.02 16.40
N PHE A 59 7.74 -5.98 15.53
CA PHE A 59 7.95 -5.97 14.07
C PHE A 59 8.08 -4.56 13.49
N GLY A 60 7.89 -3.50 14.28
CA GLY A 60 7.92 -2.11 13.82
C GLY A 60 6.81 -1.77 12.82
N VAL A 61 5.71 -2.51 12.86
CA VAL A 61 4.59 -2.40 11.91
C VAL A 61 3.38 -1.76 12.55
N THR A 62 2.40 -1.37 11.73
CA THR A 62 1.11 -0.92 12.25
C THR A 62 0.25 -2.10 12.69
N GLN A 63 -0.60 -1.87 13.71
CA GLN A 63 -1.64 -2.79 14.16
C GLN A 63 -2.46 -3.38 13.00
N LYS A 64 -2.83 -2.52 12.04
CA LYS A 64 -3.62 -2.88 10.86
C LYS A 64 -2.91 -3.91 9.97
N ALA A 65 -1.59 -3.81 9.83
CA ALA A 65 -0.81 -4.77 9.05
C ALA A 65 -0.83 -6.18 9.68
N ILE A 66 -0.70 -6.25 11.01
CA ILE A 66 -0.78 -7.53 11.75
C ILE A 66 -2.18 -8.14 11.65
N TRP A 67 -3.23 -7.33 11.78
CA TRP A 67 -4.59 -7.81 11.61
C TRP A 67 -4.84 -8.40 10.22
N GLN A 68 -4.38 -7.73 9.16
CA GLN A 68 -4.48 -8.25 7.78
C GLN A 68 -3.70 -9.56 7.61
N ALA A 69 -2.51 -9.66 8.20
CA ALA A 69 -1.67 -10.86 8.14
C ALA A 69 -2.28 -12.05 8.90
N LEU A 70 -2.81 -11.84 10.12
CA LEU A 70 -3.52 -12.87 10.88
C LEU A 70 -4.76 -13.38 10.13
N ARG A 71 -5.48 -12.48 9.46
CA ARG A 71 -6.63 -12.82 8.62
C ARG A 71 -6.24 -13.68 7.42
N ARG A 72 -5.07 -13.43 6.82
CA ARG A 72 -4.49 -14.27 5.75
C ARG A 72 -4.09 -15.66 6.26
N LEU A 73 -3.52 -15.74 7.47
CA LEU A 73 -3.10 -17.00 8.12
C LEU A 73 -4.27 -17.82 8.70
N ARG A 74 -5.50 -17.28 8.72
CA ARG A 74 -6.71 -17.90 9.30
C ARG A 74 -6.52 -18.38 10.74
N VAL A 75 -5.75 -17.65 11.54
CA VAL A 75 -5.56 -17.97 12.97
C VAL A 75 -6.84 -17.62 13.73
N THR A 76 -7.47 -18.62 14.33
CA THR A 76 -8.63 -18.46 15.20
C THR A 76 -8.22 -18.61 16.66
N TYR A 77 -8.58 -17.63 17.49
CA TYR A 77 -8.40 -17.72 18.94
C TYR A 77 -9.55 -18.50 19.55
N SER A 78 -9.25 -19.67 20.14
CA SER A 78 -10.22 -20.46 20.89
C SER A 78 -9.88 -20.39 22.37
N GLN A 79 -10.69 -19.65 23.14
CA GLN A 79 -10.55 -19.57 24.59
C GLN A 79 -10.93 -20.94 25.19
N THR A 80 -9.96 -21.64 25.79
CA THR A 80 -10.28 -22.80 26.64
C THR A 80 -10.50 -22.29 28.06
N THR A 81 -11.75 -22.03 28.41
CA THR A 81 -12.14 -21.71 29.80
C THR A 81 -12.01 -23.00 30.63
N ARG A 82 -10.95 -23.11 31.45
CA ARG A 82 -10.92 -24.08 32.55
C ARG A 82 -11.32 -23.37 33.83
N TYR A 83 -12.56 -23.58 34.25
CA TYR A 83 -13.09 -23.30 35.59
C TYR A 83 -13.79 -24.54 36.10
#